data_AF-D8U7Q6-F1
#
_entry.id   AF-D8U7Q6-F1
#
_cell.length_a   1.000
_cell.length_b   1.000
_cell.length_c   1.000
_cell.angle_alpha   90.00
_cell.angle_beta   90.00
_cell.angle_gamma   90.00
#
_symmetry.space_group_name_H-M   'P 1'
#
loop_
_entity.id
_entity.type
_entity.pdbx_description
1 polymer ?
#
loop_
_entity_poly.entity_id
_entity_poly.type
_entity_poly.pdbx_seq_one_letter_code
_entity_poly.pdbx_strand_id
1 'polypeptide(L)'
;MAPKGLLFLAALFVGAFLAFPGSTTGQLLLAGRQSPPPPSRTVNVTVYVEGTVVVYVSHGHPNQSSNVTAARPPPKMEITHTLTDKMPNGIDTVAMRIDFGGKADSLLTTGDVIRTPITIGLSATQATQLGLATGGSKSGRRLLSEAHERARRMVLEFHNTRRSLQQAKSLLDLLRSLNVTSLGQSPKSSVENVQVLARATNKDLFVVNGQQQNISSLTFVFKSTSCGVFPALNATAVRQWWFDGGGIVATMQRYYNACSYNQVTFRPENNLVFDVDIPCMGNVSMGIYDLKNGSGNGRNLDNELYGMVELAKQYLQTNQPALFSRWSSFRRKIFFFPFNWFNKEAATFGGLAVMGCSAGAECYTWINNGIQDQGVYTPVLFQELGHNIGLSHSSRWDCQASIDGIRNVNCTWNEYGDPMDPMGTVPTKDIQEDLTCTNAPQAYKAGWARPIANGQLNLLVDLKPGIPRDFTLPPMALSPNNMLRIVTDGTTNNNATSRALFVSFRVNQAASGAYDSGLGSDWTHFAWVHEFNDTGSGIPANLRSPPVVMAALVANARQQLANGFAVTRFTQVLSNTSGVSITLKSRTASQAVVSVCRFVNQTEEGWETCSDGIDNDWYIYFYNTEIHTLVR
;
A
#
# COMPACT_ATOMS: atom_id res chain seq x y z
N MET A 1 -51.29 -19.24 44.39
CA MET A 1 -50.43 -20.42 44.17
C MET A 1 -51.05 -21.22 43.04
N ALA A 2 -50.27 -21.45 41.97
CA ALA A 2 -50.69 -21.54 40.56
C ALA A 2 -51.34 -20.21 40.05
N PRO A 3 -51.14 -19.76 38.78
CA PRO A 3 -51.81 -20.39 37.62
C PRO A 3 -51.19 -20.25 36.20
N LYS A 4 -51.60 -21.18 35.30
CA LYS A 4 -52.23 -21.00 33.93
C LYS A 4 -51.51 -20.14 32.86
N GLY A 5 -51.54 -20.41 31.55
CA GLY A 5 -52.32 -21.30 30.70
C GLY A 5 -52.68 -20.62 29.35
N LEU A 6 -52.81 -21.42 28.28
CA LEU A 6 -53.56 -21.22 27.01
C LEU A 6 -53.13 -20.10 26.01
N LEU A 7 -52.94 -20.33 24.70
CA LEU A 7 -53.76 -20.85 23.55
C LEU A 7 -54.45 -19.73 22.73
N PHE A 8 -54.12 -19.69 21.42
CA PHE A 8 -54.85 -19.27 20.20
C PHE A 8 -55.48 -17.85 20.09
N LEU A 9 -55.22 -17.15 18.97
CA LEU A 9 -56.13 -17.10 17.80
C LEU A 9 -55.55 -16.29 16.62
N ALA A 10 -55.83 -16.76 15.40
CA ALA A 10 -55.62 -16.08 14.13
C ALA A 10 -56.84 -15.21 13.77
N ALA A 11 -56.62 -14.11 13.03
CA ALA A 11 -57.66 -13.50 12.20
C ALA A 11 -57.04 -12.74 11.01
N LEU A 12 -57.42 -13.16 9.80
CA LEU A 12 -57.38 -12.41 8.55
C LEU A 12 -58.35 -11.22 8.62
N PHE A 13 -58.04 -10.12 7.93
CA PHE A 13 -59.07 -9.35 7.21
C PHE A 13 -58.54 -8.71 5.92
N VAL A 14 -59.42 -8.74 4.92
CA VAL A 14 -59.31 -8.35 3.52
C VAL A 14 -60.00 -6.99 3.30
N GLY A 15 -59.49 -6.22 2.33
CA GLY A 15 -60.25 -5.22 1.54
C GLY A 15 -60.38 -3.83 2.18
N ALA A 16 -60.61 -2.74 1.45
CA ALA A 16 -60.65 -2.43 0.02
C ALA A 16 -60.74 -0.88 -0.10
N PHE A 17 -60.49 -0.38 -1.30
CA PHE A 17 -60.68 0.99 -1.79
C PHE A 17 -61.94 1.73 -1.30
N LEU A 18 -61.84 3.06 -1.14
CA LEU A 18 -62.83 4.06 -1.61
C LEU A 18 -62.23 5.48 -1.59
N ALA A 19 -62.70 6.30 -2.53
CA ALA A 19 -62.16 7.61 -2.94
C ALA A 19 -63.04 8.81 -2.51
N PHE A 20 -62.49 10.02 -2.74
CA PHE A 20 -63.09 11.38 -2.82
C PHE A 20 -63.38 12.16 -1.51
N PRO A 21 -63.56 13.51 -1.57
CA PRO A 21 -62.93 14.55 -2.40
C PRO A 21 -62.36 15.72 -1.54
N GLY A 22 -61.74 16.70 -2.20
CA GLY A 22 -60.97 17.77 -1.55
C GLY A 22 -61.74 18.88 -0.84
N SER A 23 -60.98 19.74 -0.14
CA SER A 23 -61.30 21.15 0.02
C SER A 23 -60.01 21.96 0.10
N THR A 24 -59.85 22.84 -0.87
CA THR A 24 -58.89 23.94 -0.90
C THR A 24 -59.20 24.98 0.17
N THR A 25 -58.26 25.21 1.07
CA THR A 25 -58.15 26.48 1.82
C THR A 25 -56.70 26.95 1.74
N GLY A 26 -56.51 28.05 1.00
CA GLY A 26 -55.21 28.67 0.81
C GLY A 26 -54.67 29.22 2.12
N GLN A 27 -53.46 28.77 2.48
CA GLN A 27 -52.57 29.51 3.36
C GLN A 27 -51.47 30.13 2.51
N LEU A 28 -51.49 31.46 2.50
CA LEU A 28 -50.49 32.34 1.93
C LEU A 28 -49.16 32.12 2.69
N LEU A 29 -48.28 31.28 2.16
CA LEU A 29 -46.89 31.16 2.63
C LEU A 29 -46.11 32.37 2.11
N LEU A 30 -45.94 33.37 2.98
CA LEU A 30 -44.95 34.41 2.82
C LEU A 30 -43.57 33.75 2.76
N ALA A 31 -43.01 33.64 1.55
CA ALA A 31 -41.62 33.31 1.31
C ALA A 31 -40.75 34.40 1.91
N GLY A 32 -40.37 34.23 3.18
CA GLY A 32 -39.30 34.99 3.79
C GLY A 32 -38.02 34.73 2.99
N ARG A 33 -37.48 35.77 2.36
CA ARG A 33 -36.11 35.78 1.83
C ARG A 33 -35.17 35.32 2.94
N GLN A 34 -34.76 34.05 2.92
CA GLN A 34 -33.58 33.62 3.66
C GLN A 34 -32.41 34.37 3.03
N SER A 35 -31.89 35.36 3.75
CA SER A 35 -30.62 35.99 3.44
C SER A 35 -29.60 34.87 3.24
N PRO A 36 -28.79 34.87 2.15
CA PRO A 36 -27.74 33.88 1.98
C PRO A 36 -26.89 33.87 3.25
N PRO A 37 -26.56 32.68 3.80
CA PRO A 37 -25.75 32.60 5.01
C PRO A 37 -24.47 33.42 4.78
N PRO A 38 -24.08 34.29 5.74
CA PRO A 38 -22.89 35.11 5.58
C PRO A 38 -21.69 34.20 5.28
N PRO A 39 -20.78 34.60 4.38
CA PRO A 39 -19.63 33.78 4.01
C PRO A 39 -18.88 33.38 5.28
N SER A 40 -18.75 32.08 5.51
CA SER A 40 -18.03 31.55 6.67
C SER A 40 -16.56 31.93 6.55
N ARG A 41 -16.17 33.05 7.17
CA ARG A 41 -14.81 33.55 7.12
C ARG A 41 -13.95 32.69 8.04
N THR A 42 -13.28 31.70 7.46
CA THR A 42 -12.24 30.92 8.15
C THR A 42 -10.98 31.79 8.28
N VAL A 43 -10.39 31.85 9.48
CA VAL A 43 -9.09 32.48 9.74
C VAL A 43 -8.02 31.40 9.64
N ASN A 44 -7.10 31.55 8.69
CA ASN A 44 -6.02 30.58 8.45
C ASN A 44 -4.76 31.02 9.19
N VAL A 45 -4.27 30.18 10.10
CA VAL A 45 -3.01 30.37 10.80
C VAL A 45 -1.96 29.49 10.14
N THR A 46 -1.08 30.11 9.35
CA THR A 46 0.04 29.43 8.69
C THR A 46 1.28 29.44 9.57
N VAL A 47 1.92 28.29 9.79
CA VAL A 47 3.20 28.15 10.51
C VAL A 47 4.17 27.39 9.63
N TYR A 48 5.39 27.89 9.43
CA TYR A 48 6.41 27.17 8.65
C TYR A 48 7.18 26.24 9.57
N VAL A 49 7.19 24.95 9.27
CA VAL A 49 7.94 23.95 10.04
C VAL A 49 8.93 23.22 9.14
N GLU A 50 9.93 22.64 9.77
CA GLU A 50 10.83 21.66 9.16
C GLU A 50 10.65 20.32 9.86
N GLY A 51 10.79 19.24 9.09
CA GLY A 51 10.67 17.89 9.61
C GLY A 51 11.02 16.84 8.55
N THR A 52 11.17 15.62 9.00
CA THR A 52 11.37 14.44 8.16
C THR A 52 10.04 13.78 7.87
N VAL A 53 9.74 13.59 6.58
CA VAL A 53 8.52 12.91 6.14
C VAL A 53 8.59 11.43 6.48
N VAL A 54 7.49 10.88 6.99
CA VAL A 54 7.23 9.46 7.13
C VAL A 54 5.91 9.16 6.43
N VAL A 55 5.94 8.25 5.45
CA VAL A 55 4.78 7.83 4.68
C VAL A 55 4.32 6.48 5.22
N TYR A 56 3.04 6.37 5.56
CA TYR A 56 2.40 5.11 5.94
C TYR A 56 1.41 4.66 4.87
N VAL A 57 1.33 3.35 4.72
CA VAL A 57 0.40 2.67 3.81
C VAL A 57 -0.42 1.69 4.63
N SER A 58 -1.73 1.84 4.59
CA SER A 58 -2.66 0.91 5.23
C SER A 58 -3.28 -0.03 4.19
N HIS A 59 -3.63 -1.24 4.63
CA HIS A 59 -4.37 -2.18 3.80
C HIS A 59 -5.68 -2.59 4.44
N GLY A 60 -6.77 -2.68 3.67
CA GLY A 60 -8.01 -3.28 4.17
C GLY A 60 -7.85 -4.78 4.49
N HIS A 61 -8.71 -5.35 5.33
CA HIS A 61 -8.75 -6.79 5.55
C HIS A 61 -9.07 -7.54 4.24
N PRO A 62 -8.20 -8.45 3.76
CA PRO A 62 -8.43 -9.19 2.49
C PRO A 62 -9.66 -10.11 2.56
N ASN A 63 -10.02 -10.60 3.75
CA ASN A 63 -11.09 -11.58 3.97
C ASN A 63 -12.53 -11.02 3.95
N GLN A 64 -12.72 -9.70 3.86
CA GLN A 64 -14.07 -9.13 3.67
C GLN A 64 -14.59 -9.25 2.23
N SER A 65 -13.80 -9.81 1.31
CA SER A 65 -14.21 -10.09 -0.07
C SER A 65 -14.98 -11.41 -0.25
N SER A 66 -15.21 -12.21 0.80
CA SER A 66 -15.80 -13.55 0.69
C SER A 66 -17.29 -13.62 0.27
N ASN A 67 -17.96 -12.48 -0.01
CA ASN A 67 -19.29 -12.45 -0.62
C ASN A 67 -19.35 -11.41 -1.77
N VAL A 68 -18.64 -11.70 -2.87
CA VAL A 68 -18.70 -10.92 -4.12
C VAL A 68 -19.97 -11.25 -4.90
N THR A 69 -21.11 -10.72 -4.48
CA THR A 69 -22.27 -10.55 -5.38
C THR A 69 -22.63 -9.08 -5.61
N ALA A 70 -22.09 -8.17 -4.79
CA ALA A 70 -22.16 -6.74 -5.04
C ALA A 70 -20.74 -6.19 -5.24
N ALA A 71 -20.48 -5.63 -6.41
CA ALA A 71 -19.26 -4.91 -6.75
C ALA A 71 -19.11 -3.66 -5.86
N ARG A 72 -18.68 -3.85 -4.60
CA ARG A 72 -18.18 -2.73 -3.80
C ARG A 72 -16.86 -2.28 -4.44
N PRO A 73 -16.68 -0.96 -4.68
CA PRO A 73 -15.39 -0.47 -5.14
C PRO A 73 -14.32 -0.93 -4.14
N PRO A 74 -13.16 -1.40 -4.62
CA PRO A 74 -12.09 -1.85 -3.74
C PRO A 74 -11.76 -0.73 -2.74
N PRO A 75 -11.48 -1.08 -1.47
CA PRO A 75 -11.11 -0.09 -0.47
C PRO A 75 -9.91 0.70 -0.99
N LYS A 76 -10.04 2.04 -1.04
CA LYS A 76 -8.96 2.92 -1.49
C LYS A 76 -7.81 2.81 -0.50
N MET A 77 -6.58 2.68 -1.00
CA MET A 77 -5.35 2.89 -0.21
C MET A 77 -5.47 4.16 0.64
N GLU A 78 -5.24 4.04 1.95
CA GLU A 78 -5.03 5.22 2.78
C GLU A 78 -3.52 5.46 2.92
N ILE A 79 -3.05 6.45 2.17
CA ILE A 79 -1.69 6.97 2.32
C ILE A 79 -1.75 8.10 3.33
N THR A 80 -0.95 7.99 4.39
CA THR A 80 -0.86 9.05 5.40
C THR A 80 0.56 9.56 5.49
N HIS A 81 0.69 10.88 5.61
CA HIS A 81 1.97 11.54 5.78
C HIS A 81 2.07 12.07 7.20
N THR A 82 3.21 11.81 7.82
CA THR A 82 3.55 12.34 9.13
C THR A 82 4.87 13.08 9.02
N LEU A 83 4.92 14.29 9.58
CA LEU A 83 6.20 14.93 9.85
C LEU A 83 6.71 14.45 11.19
N THR A 84 7.99 14.10 11.20
CA THR A 84 8.72 13.71 12.40
C THR A 84 9.89 14.64 12.62
N ASP A 85 10.14 14.98 13.87
CA ASP A 85 11.34 15.71 14.28
C ASP A 85 12.01 14.94 15.42
N LYS A 86 13.32 14.77 15.34
CA LYS A 86 14.08 14.11 16.41
C LYS A 86 14.29 15.11 17.53
N MET A 87 13.84 14.74 18.73
CA MET A 87 14.16 15.54 19.90
C MET A 87 15.68 15.51 20.17
N PRO A 88 16.24 16.53 20.85
CA PRO A 88 17.67 16.59 21.18
C PRO A 88 18.21 15.34 21.91
N ASN A 89 17.34 14.60 22.60
CA ASN A 89 17.67 13.37 23.30
C ASN A 89 17.84 12.15 22.37
N GLY A 90 17.51 12.27 21.07
CA GLY A 90 17.63 11.22 20.06
C GLY A 90 16.70 10.01 20.24
N ILE A 91 15.84 10.01 21.28
CA ILE A 91 14.98 8.89 21.68
C ILE A 91 13.53 9.16 21.32
N ASP A 92 13.10 10.42 21.51
CA ASP A 92 11.74 10.83 21.27
C ASP A 92 11.60 11.50 19.91
N THR A 93 10.49 11.21 19.27
CA THR A 93 10.14 11.79 17.97
C THR A 93 8.83 12.53 18.13
N VAL A 94 8.85 13.83 17.84
CA VAL A 94 7.62 14.60 17.70
C VAL A 94 7.00 14.21 16.38
N ALA A 95 5.80 13.64 16.39
CA ALA A 95 5.08 13.25 15.19
C ALA A 95 3.84 14.13 14.99
N MET A 96 3.55 14.48 13.74
CA MET A 96 2.33 15.19 13.36
C MET A 96 1.86 14.74 11.99
N ARG A 97 0.65 14.17 11.91
CA ARG A 97 0.00 13.84 10.64
C ARG A 97 -0.34 15.13 9.89
N ILE A 98 0.05 15.22 8.64
CA ILE A 98 -0.18 16.37 7.75
C ILE A 98 -0.92 15.90 6.50
N ASP A 99 -1.95 16.64 6.10
CA ASP A 99 -2.59 16.46 4.79
C ASP A 99 -1.87 17.35 3.76
N PHE A 100 -1.01 16.76 2.93
CA PHE A 100 -0.30 17.45 1.85
C PHE A 100 -1.09 17.51 0.53
N GLY A 101 -2.30 16.95 0.50
CA GLY A 101 -3.11 16.75 -0.71
C GLY A 101 -2.63 15.58 -1.60
N GLY A 102 -3.47 15.18 -2.57
CA GLY A 102 -3.26 13.94 -3.34
C GLY A 102 -2.04 13.87 -4.26
N LYS A 103 -1.35 15.00 -4.52
CA LYS A 103 -0.10 15.00 -5.30
C LYS A 103 1.12 14.59 -4.46
N ALA A 104 1.00 14.62 -3.12
CA ALA A 104 2.10 14.36 -2.20
C ALA A 104 2.68 12.95 -2.34
N ASP A 105 1.82 11.96 -2.57
CA ASP A 105 2.18 10.54 -2.69
C ASP A 105 3.24 10.27 -3.77
N SER A 106 3.31 11.12 -4.79
CA SER A 106 4.30 11.02 -5.89
C SER A 106 5.55 11.88 -5.70
N LEU A 107 5.52 12.80 -4.73
CA LEU A 107 6.54 13.85 -4.58
C LEU A 107 7.34 13.74 -3.28
N LEU A 108 6.76 13.11 -2.25
CA LEU A 108 7.36 12.97 -0.93
C LEU A 108 7.55 11.50 -0.60
N THR A 109 8.71 11.19 -0.04
CA THR A 109 9.08 9.83 0.35
C THR A 109 9.55 9.81 1.80
N THR A 110 9.44 8.65 2.45
CA THR A 110 9.94 8.49 3.82
C THR A 110 11.44 8.80 3.89
N GLY A 111 11.81 9.71 4.78
CA GLY A 111 13.17 10.22 4.96
C GLY A 111 13.44 11.55 4.28
N ASP A 112 12.54 12.08 3.45
CA ASP A 112 12.71 13.42 2.89
C ASP A 112 12.64 14.46 4.01
N VAL A 113 13.65 15.34 4.06
CA VAL A 113 13.66 16.48 4.97
C VAL A 113 13.07 17.66 4.24
N ILE A 114 11.95 18.18 4.75
CA ILE A 114 11.21 19.24 4.09
C ILE A 114 11.02 20.45 5.00
N ARG A 115 10.83 21.61 4.37
CA ARG A 115 10.23 22.79 4.96
C ARG A 115 8.86 22.99 4.34
N THR A 116 7.84 23.20 5.16
CA THR A 116 6.49 23.34 4.66
C THR A 116 5.63 24.28 5.51
N PRO A 117 4.74 25.08 4.90
CA PRO A 117 3.69 25.76 5.62
C PRO A 117 2.61 24.77 6.08
N ILE A 118 2.32 24.78 7.37
CA ILE A 118 1.16 24.11 7.97
C ILE A 118 0.08 25.16 8.21
N THR A 119 -1.09 24.96 7.62
CA THR A 119 -2.25 25.84 7.79
C THR A 119 -3.24 25.21 8.77
N ILE A 120 -3.55 25.98 9.83
CA ILE A 120 -4.59 25.67 10.80
C ILE A 120 -5.79 26.56 10.51
N GLY A 121 -6.90 25.96 10.06
CA GLY A 121 -8.14 26.69 9.81
C GLY A 121 -8.94 26.87 11.10
N LEU A 122 -9.20 28.13 11.49
CA LEU A 122 -10.08 28.49 12.60
C LEU A 122 -11.40 29.02 12.03
N SER A 123 -12.53 28.45 12.43
CA SER A 123 -13.85 28.99 12.07
C SER A 123 -14.05 30.40 12.69
N ALA A 124 -15.02 31.17 12.16
CA ALA A 124 -15.32 32.50 12.67
C ALA A 124 -15.62 32.52 14.18
N THR A 125 -16.34 31.51 14.69
CA THR A 125 -16.64 31.37 16.12
C THR A 125 -15.37 31.18 16.95
N GLN A 126 -14.45 30.35 16.46
CA GLN A 126 -13.20 30.01 17.13
C GLN A 126 -12.22 31.20 17.11
N ALA A 127 -12.11 31.88 15.98
CA ALA A 127 -11.38 33.14 15.87
C ALA A 127 -11.95 34.21 16.81
N THR A 128 -13.27 34.26 16.98
CA THR A 128 -13.93 35.17 17.94
C THR A 128 -13.64 34.78 19.40
N GLN A 129 -13.64 33.49 19.73
CA GLN A 129 -13.26 32.99 21.06
C GLN A 129 -11.81 33.34 21.43
N LEU A 130 -10.92 33.39 20.44
CA LEU A 130 -9.53 33.83 20.62
C LEU A 130 -9.33 35.34 20.47
N GLY A 131 -10.39 36.13 20.24
CA GLY A 131 -10.26 37.58 20.03
C GLY A 131 -9.44 37.97 18.79
N LEU A 132 -9.50 37.15 17.73
CA LEU A 132 -8.83 37.35 16.44
C LEU A 132 -9.74 38.01 15.38
N ALA A 133 -11.06 38.01 15.58
CA ALA A 133 -12.00 38.59 14.63
C ALA A 133 -11.95 40.13 14.67
N THR A 134 -11.64 40.76 13.52
CA THR A 134 -11.43 42.21 13.39
C THR A 134 -12.71 43.01 13.06
N GLY A 135 -13.87 42.37 13.02
CA GLY A 135 -15.11 42.97 12.52
C GLY A 135 -16.17 43.23 13.58
N GLY A 136 -16.26 44.47 14.07
CA GLY A 136 -17.55 45.15 14.15
C GLY A 136 -18.28 45.28 15.49
N SER A 137 -17.85 44.67 16.60
CA SER A 137 -18.55 44.91 17.88
C SER A 137 -17.79 45.92 18.75
N LYS A 138 -18.40 47.08 19.01
CA LYS A 138 -17.98 48.06 20.04
C LYS A 138 -18.12 47.51 21.48
N SER A 139 -18.09 46.20 21.64
CA SER A 139 -18.22 45.50 22.90
C SER A 139 -16.87 45.49 23.60
N GLY A 140 -16.86 45.86 24.88
CA GLY A 140 -15.66 45.98 25.71
C GLY A 140 -14.72 44.77 25.62
N ARG A 141 -13.43 45.02 25.88
CA ARG A 141 -12.39 43.99 25.96
C ARG A 141 -12.89 42.81 26.80
N ARG A 142 -13.32 41.75 26.12
CA ARG A 142 -13.64 40.49 26.79
C ARG A 142 -12.34 39.96 27.37
N LEU A 143 -12.29 39.80 28.70
CA LEU A 143 -11.18 39.13 29.36
C LEU A 143 -11.21 37.67 28.93
N LEU A 144 -10.18 37.25 28.20
CA LEU A 144 -9.97 35.85 27.85
C LEU A 144 -9.34 35.13 29.05
N SER A 145 -9.66 33.85 29.25
CA SER A 145 -8.92 33.02 30.22
C SER A 145 -7.44 32.97 29.85
N GLU A 146 -6.55 32.68 30.81
CA GLU A 146 -5.12 32.57 30.56
C GLU A 146 -4.77 31.61 29.40
N ALA A 147 -5.44 30.46 29.32
CA ALA A 147 -5.21 29.50 28.25
C ALA A 147 -5.66 30.03 26.87
N HIS A 148 -6.78 30.77 26.80
CA HIS A 148 -7.22 31.46 25.58
C HIS A 148 -6.27 32.60 25.19
N GLU A 149 -5.76 33.41 26.13
CA GLU A 149 -4.73 34.42 25.83
C GLU A 149 -3.42 33.78 25.38
N ARG A 150 -3.02 32.66 25.99
CA ARG A 150 -1.84 31.89 25.54
C ARG A 150 -2.03 31.39 24.11
N ALA A 151 -3.17 30.78 23.80
CA ALA A 151 -3.48 30.32 22.44
C ALA A 151 -3.50 31.48 21.45
N ARG A 152 -4.14 32.60 21.79
CA ARG A 152 -4.15 33.83 20.98
C ARG A 152 -2.74 34.36 20.72
N ARG A 153 -1.90 34.47 21.75
CA ARG A 153 -0.51 34.91 21.61
C ARG A 153 0.26 33.98 20.69
N MET A 154 0.18 32.67 20.90
CA MET A 154 0.85 31.70 20.04
C MET A 154 0.35 31.78 18.59
N VAL A 155 -0.96 31.94 18.35
CA VAL A 155 -1.51 32.12 17.00
C VAL A 155 -0.93 33.35 16.32
N LEU A 156 -0.95 34.51 16.99
CA LEU A 156 -0.43 35.76 16.43
C LEU A 156 1.09 35.71 16.21
N GLU A 157 1.83 35.10 17.13
CA GLU A 157 3.29 35.01 17.06
C GLU A 157 3.77 33.93 16.07
N PHE A 158 2.99 32.87 15.86
CA PHE A 158 3.37 31.75 14.98
C PHE A 158 2.94 31.99 13.55
N HIS A 159 1.95 32.86 13.32
CA HIS A 159 1.45 33.14 11.99
C HIS A 159 2.56 33.72 11.09
N ASN A 160 2.81 33.07 9.97
CA ASN A 160 3.85 33.39 8.99
C ASN A 160 5.28 33.41 9.56
N THR A 161 5.54 32.69 10.65
CA THR A 161 6.89 32.54 11.20
C THR A 161 7.37 31.10 11.12
N ARG A 162 8.69 30.92 11.20
CA ARG A 162 9.32 29.59 11.31
C ARG A 162 9.29 29.13 12.76
N ARG A 163 8.85 27.90 12.97
CA ARG A 163 8.76 27.26 14.29
C ARG A 163 9.25 25.82 14.21
N SER A 164 9.66 25.26 15.35
CA SER A 164 9.92 23.83 15.42
C SER A 164 8.62 23.05 15.29
N LEU A 165 8.70 21.79 14.86
CA LEU A 165 7.54 20.91 14.80
C LEU A 165 6.87 20.75 16.18
N GLN A 166 7.68 20.70 17.25
CA GLN A 166 7.21 20.66 18.64
C GLN A 166 6.38 21.89 19.02
N GLN A 167 6.82 23.09 18.64
CA GLN A 167 6.08 24.32 18.90
C GLN A 167 4.73 24.31 18.15
N ALA A 168 4.74 23.94 16.87
CA ALA A 168 3.51 23.82 16.09
C ALA A 168 2.54 22.78 16.69
N LYS A 169 3.06 21.63 17.15
CA LYS A 169 2.25 20.61 17.86
C LYS A 169 1.68 21.15 19.17
N SER A 170 2.49 21.86 19.95
CA SER A 170 2.05 22.48 21.21
C SER A 170 0.91 23.49 20.98
N LEU A 171 0.95 24.25 19.88
CA LEU A 171 -0.16 25.13 19.49
C LEU A 171 -1.42 24.31 19.18
N LEU A 172 -1.31 23.26 18.37
CA LEU A 172 -2.45 22.41 18.02
C LEU A 172 -3.07 21.75 19.26
N ASP A 173 -2.25 21.20 20.15
CA ASP A 173 -2.72 20.56 21.38
C ASP A 173 -3.43 21.56 22.31
N LEU A 174 -2.92 22.79 22.41
CA LEU A 174 -3.58 23.87 23.14
C LEU A 174 -4.91 24.30 22.49
N LEU A 175 -4.97 24.39 21.16
CA LEU A 175 -6.22 24.71 20.45
C LEU A 175 -7.28 23.61 20.60
N ARG A 176 -6.86 22.34 20.70
CA ARG A 176 -7.75 21.20 20.98
C ARG A 176 -8.26 21.23 22.42
N SER A 177 -7.39 21.45 23.40
CA SER A 177 -7.79 21.46 24.82
C SER A 177 -8.80 22.54 25.17
N LEU A 178 -8.80 23.65 24.41
CA LEU A 178 -9.78 24.72 24.55
C LEU A 178 -11.13 24.44 23.88
N ASN A 179 -11.29 23.32 23.16
CA ASN A 179 -12.40 23.07 22.24
C ASN A 179 -12.59 24.20 21.21
N VAL A 180 -11.55 25.02 21.00
CA VAL A 180 -11.51 26.13 20.05
C VAL A 180 -11.31 25.59 18.63
N THR A 181 -11.25 24.28 18.44
CA THR A 181 -11.22 23.68 17.12
C THR A 181 -12.02 22.39 17.11
N SER A 182 -13.05 22.34 16.25
CA SER A 182 -13.39 21.09 15.57
C SER A 182 -12.26 20.83 14.58
N LEU A 183 -11.08 20.48 15.11
CA LEU A 183 -9.86 20.21 14.35
C LEU A 183 -9.99 18.88 13.61
N GLY A 184 -11.19 18.57 13.10
CA GLY A 184 -11.68 17.38 12.39
C GLY A 184 -10.66 16.80 11.44
N GLN A 185 -9.94 17.71 10.80
CA GLN A 185 -9.03 17.46 9.71
C GLN A 185 -7.60 17.70 10.20
N SER A 186 -6.70 16.82 9.79
CA SER A 186 -5.26 17.01 9.95
C SER A 186 -4.86 18.40 9.42
N PRO A 187 -3.86 19.05 10.02
CA PRO A 187 -3.33 20.30 9.49
C PRO A 187 -3.00 20.17 8.01
N LYS A 188 -3.38 21.17 7.21
CA LYS A 188 -3.25 21.13 5.76
C LYS A 188 -1.97 21.81 5.32
N SER A 189 -1.33 21.23 4.33
CA SER A 189 -0.26 21.84 3.57
C SER A 189 -0.50 21.58 2.09
N SER A 190 -0.09 22.50 1.23
CA SER A 190 -0.07 22.22 -0.22
C SER A 190 1.31 21.69 -0.56
N VAL A 191 1.39 20.53 -1.21
CA VAL A 191 2.66 20.00 -1.71
C VAL A 191 3.39 20.99 -2.65
N GLU A 192 2.66 21.88 -3.32
CA GLU A 192 3.23 22.91 -4.20
C GLU A 192 4.04 23.97 -3.41
N ASN A 193 3.79 24.09 -2.11
CA ASN A 193 4.53 24.98 -1.20
C ASN A 193 5.57 24.23 -0.37
N VAL A 194 5.77 22.94 -0.60
CA VAL A 194 6.78 22.15 0.10
C VAL A 194 8.15 22.41 -0.53
N GLN A 195 9.08 22.88 0.29
CA GLN A 195 10.49 22.97 -0.08
C GLN A 195 11.21 21.72 0.43
N VAL A 196 11.66 20.85 -0.48
CA VAL A 196 12.49 19.70 -0.11
C VAL A 196 13.91 20.18 0.14
N LEU A 197 14.37 20.08 1.38
CA LEU A 197 15.70 20.50 1.82
C LEU A 197 16.75 19.41 1.59
N ALA A 198 16.36 18.15 1.80
CA ALA A 198 17.19 16.98 1.50
C ALA A 198 16.29 15.80 1.10
N ARG A 199 16.73 15.03 0.10
CA ARG A 199 16.07 13.78 -0.31
C ARG A 199 16.61 12.60 0.49
N ALA A 200 15.78 11.60 0.74
CA ALA A 200 16.25 10.33 1.28
C ALA A 200 17.26 9.68 0.31
N THR A 201 18.52 9.51 0.72
CA THR A 201 19.60 9.11 -0.20
C THR A 201 19.95 7.62 -0.16
N ASN A 202 19.62 6.87 0.90
CA ASN A 202 19.84 5.42 0.98
C ASN A 202 18.95 4.78 2.04
N LYS A 203 18.47 3.56 1.77
CA LYS A 203 17.65 2.78 2.70
C LYS A 203 18.34 1.51 3.15
N ASP A 204 17.95 1.08 4.34
CA ASP A 204 18.19 -0.28 4.81
C ASP A 204 17.43 -1.25 3.90
N LEU A 205 17.97 -2.44 3.67
CA LEU A 205 17.25 -3.60 3.11
C LEU A 205 17.14 -3.68 1.58
N PHE A 206 17.59 -2.66 0.84
CA PHE A 206 17.85 -2.82 -0.59
C PHE A 206 19.13 -3.63 -0.78
N VAL A 207 19.03 -4.82 -1.37
CA VAL A 207 20.21 -5.65 -1.61
C VAL A 207 21.00 -5.08 -2.78
N VAL A 208 22.20 -4.57 -2.48
CA VAL A 208 23.14 -4.06 -3.48
C VAL A 208 24.10 -5.18 -3.84
N ASN A 209 24.26 -5.47 -5.13
CA ASN A 209 25.24 -6.42 -5.65
C ASN A 209 25.14 -7.84 -5.08
N GLY A 210 23.95 -8.27 -4.65
CA GLY A 210 23.72 -9.60 -4.07
C GLY A 210 24.37 -9.81 -2.70
N GLN A 211 24.83 -8.75 -2.03
CA GLN A 211 25.38 -8.86 -0.68
C GLN A 211 24.31 -9.28 0.32
N GLN A 212 24.65 -10.27 1.15
CA GLN A 212 23.73 -10.73 2.18
C GLN A 212 23.49 -9.64 3.23
N GLN A 213 22.24 -9.42 3.59
CA GLN A 213 21.82 -8.45 4.59
C GLN A 213 21.16 -9.14 5.78
N ASN A 214 21.64 -8.80 6.98
CA ASN A 214 21.08 -9.30 8.22
C ASN A 214 20.10 -8.27 8.76
N ILE A 215 18.84 -8.65 8.86
CA ILE A 215 17.78 -7.70 9.20
C ILE A 215 17.40 -7.86 10.66
N SER A 216 17.29 -6.74 11.37
CA SER A 216 16.92 -6.70 12.81
C SER A 216 15.52 -6.12 13.04
N SER A 217 14.78 -6.64 14.02
CA SER A 217 13.48 -6.12 14.42
C SER A 217 13.19 -6.29 15.92
N LEU A 218 12.31 -5.44 16.44
CA LEU A 218 11.66 -5.62 17.74
C LEU A 218 10.16 -5.83 17.50
N THR A 219 9.62 -6.95 17.97
CA THR A 219 8.22 -7.30 17.83
C THR A 219 7.56 -7.28 19.21
N PHE A 220 6.44 -6.60 19.33
CA PHE A 220 5.68 -6.47 20.57
C PHE A 220 4.27 -7.01 20.36
N VAL A 221 3.91 -8.00 21.16
CA VAL A 221 2.57 -8.61 21.18
C VAL A 221 1.85 -8.10 22.41
N PHE A 222 0.84 -7.26 22.19
CA PHE A 222 0.20 -6.53 23.26
C PHE A 222 -1.06 -7.24 23.74
N LYS A 223 -1.24 -7.22 25.05
CA LYS A 223 -2.49 -7.53 25.74
C LYS A 223 -2.84 -6.39 26.68
N SER A 224 -4.10 -6.33 27.13
CA SER A 224 -4.49 -5.41 28.20
C SER A 224 -5.34 -6.14 29.23
N THR A 225 -4.70 -6.56 30.32
CA THR A 225 -5.40 -7.17 31.45
C THR A 225 -6.43 -6.20 32.06
N SER A 226 -6.13 -4.89 32.04
CA SER A 226 -6.98 -3.85 32.63
C SER A 226 -8.36 -3.66 31.97
N CYS A 227 -8.52 -4.06 30.70
CA CYS A 227 -9.82 -4.05 30.03
C CYS A 227 -10.22 -5.41 29.45
N GLY A 228 -9.61 -6.49 29.93
CA GLY A 228 -9.99 -7.85 29.56
C GLY A 228 -9.64 -8.25 28.12
N VAL A 229 -8.67 -7.56 27.49
CA VAL A 229 -8.22 -7.89 26.14
C VAL A 229 -7.08 -8.88 26.23
N PHE A 230 -7.40 -10.15 25.97
CA PHE A 230 -6.47 -11.28 25.99
C PHE A 230 -6.44 -11.94 24.61
N PRO A 231 -5.62 -11.44 23.68
CA PRO A 231 -5.46 -12.09 22.38
C PRO A 231 -4.94 -13.51 22.58
N ALA A 232 -5.45 -14.45 21.79
CA ALA A 232 -4.91 -15.82 21.77
C ALA A 232 -3.45 -15.84 21.30
N LEU A 233 -3.09 -14.91 20.41
CA LEU A 233 -1.73 -14.68 19.96
C LEU A 233 -0.87 -14.05 21.07
N ASN A 234 0.26 -14.69 21.40
CA ASN A 234 1.28 -14.21 22.35
C ASN A 234 2.68 -14.31 21.71
N ALA A 235 3.72 -13.83 22.40
CA ALA A 235 5.08 -13.85 21.88
C ALA A 235 5.60 -15.25 21.55
N THR A 236 5.19 -16.27 22.31
CA THR A 236 5.57 -17.66 22.03
C THR A 236 4.93 -18.16 20.73
N ALA A 237 3.64 -17.91 20.52
CA ALA A 237 2.97 -18.23 19.27
C ALA A 237 3.62 -17.47 18.10
N VAL A 238 3.83 -16.16 18.23
CA VAL A 238 4.50 -15.36 17.19
C VAL A 238 5.90 -15.87 16.85
N ARG A 239 6.68 -16.35 17.83
CA ARG A 239 8.00 -16.96 17.56
C ARG A 239 7.92 -18.18 16.66
N GLN A 240 6.87 -18.99 16.76
CA GLN A 240 6.65 -20.15 15.88
C GLN A 240 6.41 -19.71 14.42
N TRP A 241 5.79 -18.54 14.21
CA TRP A 241 5.61 -17.94 12.88
C TRP A 241 6.84 -17.15 12.40
N TRP A 242 7.73 -16.71 13.31
CA TRP A 242 8.93 -15.95 12.97
C TRP A 242 10.07 -16.85 12.51
N PHE A 243 10.30 -17.97 13.23
CA PHE A 243 11.53 -18.74 13.14
C PHE A 243 11.25 -20.21 12.85
N ASP A 244 12.13 -20.80 12.06
CA ASP A 244 12.08 -22.24 11.77
C ASP A 244 12.25 -23.07 13.06
N GLY A 245 11.63 -24.26 13.09
CA GLY A 245 11.74 -25.23 14.20
C GLY A 245 10.52 -25.28 15.12
N GLY A 246 9.49 -24.46 14.89
CA GLY A 246 8.25 -24.40 15.66
C GLY A 246 7.07 -25.24 15.15
N GLY A 247 7.28 -26.10 14.14
CA GLY A 247 6.22 -26.88 13.48
C GLY A 247 5.52 -26.17 12.32
N ILE A 248 5.64 -24.84 12.22
CA ILE A 248 5.24 -24.06 11.05
C ILE A 248 6.41 -24.03 10.06
N VAL A 249 6.14 -24.26 8.79
CA VAL A 249 7.16 -24.25 7.72
C VAL A 249 7.24 -22.87 7.07
N ALA A 250 6.10 -22.23 6.83
CA ALA A 250 5.94 -20.91 6.23
C ALA A 250 6.23 -19.78 7.24
N THR A 251 7.42 -19.82 7.85
CA THR A 251 7.89 -18.83 8.83
C THR A 251 8.40 -17.57 8.13
N MET A 252 8.46 -16.43 8.83
CA MET A 252 9.09 -15.21 8.30
C MET A 252 10.56 -15.41 7.94
N GLN A 253 11.29 -16.20 8.73
CA GLN A 253 12.65 -16.63 8.40
C GLN A 253 12.70 -17.36 7.06
N ARG A 254 11.77 -18.30 6.83
CA ARG A 254 11.67 -19.04 5.56
C ARG A 254 11.28 -18.12 4.40
N TYR A 255 10.32 -17.21 4.59
CA TYR A 255 9.90 -16.22 3.58
C TYR A 255 11.08 -15.37 3.11
N TYR A 256 11.85 -14.78 4.03
CA TYR A 256 13.01 -13.99 3.64
C TYR A 256 14.08 -14.86 2.97
N ASN A 257 14.42 -16.02 3.52
CA ASN A 257 15.45 -16.88 2.95
C ASN A 257 15.07 -17.36 1.53
N ALA A 258 13.85 -17.85 1.33
CA ALA A 258 13.40 -18.36 0.04
C ALA A 258 13.20 -17.24 -0.98
N CYS A 259 12.42 -16.21 -0.64
CA CYS A 259 12.03 -15.18 -1.60
C CYS A 259 13.15 -14.20 -1.95
N SER A 260 14.20 -14.09 -1.13
CA SER A 260 15.39 -13.29 -1.42
C SER A 260 16.59 -14.08 -1.94
N TYR A 261 16.44 -15.38 -2.22
CA TYR A 261 17.56 -16.24 -2.63
C TYR A 261 18.71 -16.26 -1.62
N ASN A 262 18.36 -16.33 -0.32
CA ASN A 262 19.26 -16.25 0.83
C ASN A 262 20.04 -14.93 0.97
N GLN A 263 19.67 -13.89 0.21
CA GLN A 263 20.31 -12.57 0.30
C GLN A 263 19.86 -11.79 1.53
N VAL A 264 18.74 -12.13 2.14
CA VAL A 264 18.23 -11.49 3.35
C VAL A 264 18.10 -12.56 4.43
N THR A 265 18.74 -12.35 5.58
CA THR A 265 18.62 -13.26 6.73
C THR A 265 17.80 -12.62 7.83
N PHE A 266 16.84 -13.40 8.32
CA PHE A 266 15.97 -13.05 9.43
C PHE A 266 16.16 -14.10 10.53
N ARG A 267 16.96 -13.76 11.55
CA ARG A 267 17.38 -14.72 12.58
C ARG A 267 16.95 -14.32 13.98
N PRO A 268 16.79 -15.29 14.92
CA PRO A 268 16.36 -15.03 16.28
C PRO A 268 17.27 -14.07 17.07
N GLU A 269 18.56 -14.01 16.76
CA GLU A 269 19.51 -13.20 17.53
C GLU A 269 19.28 -11.69 17.35
N ASN A 270 18.68 -11.30 16.23
CA ASN A 270 18.46 -9.90 15.86
C ASN A 270 16.99 -9.53 15.67
N ASN A 271 16.08 -10.50 15.79
CA ASN A 271 14.64 -10.29 15.66
C ASN A 271 14.00 -10.76 16.97
N LEU A 272 13.71 -9.82 17.85
CA LEU A 272 13.27 -10.12 19.21
C LEU A 272 11.76 -9.97 19.31
N VAL A 273 11.11 -10.84 20.09
CA VAL A 273 9.64 -10.85 20.28
C VAL A 273 9.33 -10.76 21.77
N PHE A 274 8.43 -9.84 22.16
CA PHE A 274 8.06 -9.56 23.54
C PHE A 274 6.55 -9.62 23.73
N ASP A 275 6.11 -10.16 24.87
CA ASP A 275 4.76 -9.95 25.37
C ASP A 275 4.74 -8.67 26.21
N VAL A 276 3.75 -7.80 25.95
CA VAL A 276 3.60 -6.54 26.67
C VAL A 276 2.17 -6.42 27.18
N ASP A 277 2.02 -6.28 28.50
CA ASP A 277 0.73 -5.91 29.09
C ASP A 277 0.69 -4.39 29.24
N ILE A 278 -0.34 -3.77 28.68
CA ILE A 278 -0.49 -2.31 28.67
C ILE A 278 -1.79 -1.86 29.32
N PRO A 279 -1.82 -0.66 29.94
CA PRO A 279 -3.06 -0.04 30.36
C PRO A 279 -4.00 0.13 29.16
N CYS A 280 -5.30 0.00 29.37
CA CYS A 280 -6.27 0.12 28.29
C CYS A 280 -6.48 1.56 27.83
N MET A 281 -6.29 2.50 28.75
CA MET A 281 -6.46 3.94 28.52
C MET A 281 -5.29 4.67 29.16
N GLY A 282 -4.87 5.76 28.55
CA GLY A 282 -3.81 6.59 29.09
C GLY A 282 -3.54 7.81 28.24
N ASN A 283 -2.46 8.51 28.55
CA ASN A 283 -2.02 9.68 27.82
C ASN A 283 -0.60 9.45 27.31
N VAL A 284 -0.38 9.74 26.04
CA VAL A 284 0.89 9.61 25.31
C VAL A 284 1.19 10.94 24.62
N SER A 285 2.36 11.10 24.02
CA SER A 285 2.74 12.37 23.39
C SER A 285 1.78 12.80 22.27
N MET A 286 1.11 11.85 21.64
CA MET A 286 0.09 12.09 20.60
C MET A 286 -1.30 12.45 21.16
N GLY A 287 -1.54 12.23 22.45
CA GLY A 287 -2.78 12.55 23.15
C GLY A 287 -3.32 11.36 23.95
N ILE A 288 -4.61 11.40 24.26
CA ILE A 288 -5.28 10.30 24.96
C ILE A 288 -5.42 9.12 24.01
N TYR A 289 -5.09 7.92 24.46
CA TYR A 289 -5.42 6.68 23.76
C TYR A 289 -6.50 5.93 24.54
N ASP A 290 -7.40 5.25 23.82
CA ASP A 290 -8.40 4.38 24.40
C ASP A 290 -8.50 3.08 23.57
N LEU A 291 -7.80 2.04 24.02
CA LEU A 291 -7.79 0.73 23.36
C LEU A 291 -9.07 -0.06 23.59
N LYS A 292 -9.99 0.42 24.43
CA LYS A 292 -11.28 -0.21 24.68
C LYS A 292 -12.25 0.00 23.52
N ASN A 293 -12.20 1.19 22.95
CA ASN A 293 -13.15 1.65 21.95
C ASN A 293 -12.51 2.37 20.75
N GLY A 294 -11.16 2.43 20.69
CA GLY A 294 -10.40 3.03 19.60
C GLY A 294 -10.70 4.50 19.39
N SER A 295 -11.15 5.19 20.45
CA SER A 295 -11.71 6.54 20.37
C SER A 295 -10.87 7.57 21.12
N GLY A 296 -9.59 7.29 21.39
CA GLY A 296 -8.69 8.18 22.11
C GLY A 296 -8.58 9.57 21.48
N ASN A 297 -8.65 9.67 20.15
CA ASN A 297 -8.83 10.95 19.45
C ASN A 297 -10.24 11.17 18.85
N GLY A 298 -11.15 10.22 19.08
CA GLY A 298 -12.54 10.24 18.64
C GLY A 298 -12.76 10.12 17.13
N ARG A 299 -11.74 9.72 16.34
CA ARG A 299 -11.83 9.74 14.86
C ARG A 299 -11.13 8.58 14.16
N ASN A 300 -9.91 8.27 14.55
CA ASN A 300 -9.09 7.23 13.95
C ASN A 300 -8.19 6.61 15.03
N LEU A 301 -7.39 5.61 14.64
CA LEU A 301 -6.54 4.88 15.58
C LEU A 301 -5.15 5.52 15.80
N ASP A 302 -4.90 6.74 15.32
CA ASP A 302 -3.56 7.35 15.37
C ASP A 302 -3.03 7.40 16.82
N ASN A 303 -3.86 7.81 17.79
CA ASN A 303 -3.43 7.92 19.19
C ASN A 303 -3.12 6.55 19.80
N GLU A 304 -3.93 5.54 19.47
CA GLU A 304 -3.74 4.18 19.92
C GLU A 304 -2.47 3.56 19.32
N LEU A 305 -2.27 3.71 18.01
CA LEU A 305 -1.11 3.16 17.29
C LEU A 305 0.21 3.75 17.80
N TYR A 306 0.28 5.07 17.98
CA TYR A 306 1.45 5.72 18.57
C TYR A 306 1.57 5.47 20.07
N GLY A 307 0.45 5.29 20.77
CA GLY A 307 0.47 4.91 22.17
C GLY A 307 1.17 3.58 22.40
N MET A 308 0.94 2.59 21.52
CA MET A 308 1.67 1.32 21.56
C MET A 308 3.19 1.49 21.39
N VAL A 309 3.63 2.42 20.55
CA VAL A 309 5.07 2.71 20.37
C VAL A 309 5.69 3.21 21.68
N GLU A 310 5.05 4.18 22.33
CA GLU A 310 5.52 4.74 23.60
C GLU A 310 5.49 3.71 24.73
N LEU A 311 4.44 2.89 24.79
CA LEU A 311 4.31 1.83 25.79
C LEU A 311 5.34 0.71 25.59
N ALA A 312 5.69 0.36 24.35
CA ALA A 312 6.79 -0.54 24.05
C ALA A 312 8.15 0.03 24.49
N LYS A 313 8.39 1.33 24.23
CA LYS A 313 9.58 2.03 24.71
C LYS A 313 9.66 1.98 26.23
N GLN A 314 8.58 2.32 26.93
CA GLN A 314 8.50 2.27 28.40
C GLN A 314 8.73 0.84 28.94
N TYR A 315 8.14 -0.17 28.30
CA TYR A 315 8.36 -1.56 28.65
C TYR A 315 9.83 -1.94 28.57
N LEU A 316 10.52 -1.62 27.46
CA LEU A 316 11.94 -1.92 27.33
C LEU A 316 12.82 -1.07 28.27
N GLN A 317 12.50 0.20 28.50
CA GLN A 317 13.20 1.02 29.49
C GLN A 317 13.20 0.36 30.86
N THR A 318 12.04 -0.19 31.26
CA THR A 318 11.84 -0.79 32.58
C THR A 318 12.44 -2.18 32.67
N ASN A 319 12.23 -3.03 31.66
CA ASN A 319 12.50 -4.47 31.74
C ASN A 319 13.79 -4.89 31.00
N GLN A 320 14.25 -4.10 30.03
CA GLN A 320 15.36 -4.43 29.13
C GLN A 320 16.19 -3.18 28.80
N PRO A 321 16.75 -2.45 29.79
CA PRO A 321 17.37 -1.14 29.58
C PRO A 321 18.56 -1.17 28.60
N ALA A 322 19.32 -2.28 28.56
CA ALA A 322 20.41 -2.47 27.61
C ALA A 322 19.94 -2.63 26.16
N LEU A 323 18.74 -3.18 25.96
CA LEU A 323 18.12 -3.25 24.63
C LEU A 323 17.50 -1.90 24.26
N PHE A 324 16.87 -1.23 25.23
CA PHE A 324 16.30 0.10 25.04
C PHE A 324 17.36 1.14 24.61
N SER A 325 18.55 1.14 25.20
CA SER A 325 19.64 2.02 24.78
C SER A 325 20.07 1.81 23.33
N ARG A 326 19.72 0.66 22.75
CA ARG A 326 19.96 0.26 21.37
C ARG A 326 18.69 0.27 20.51
N TRP A 327 17.58 0.84 20.98
CA TRP A 327 16.29 0.87 20.27
C TRP A 327 16.40 1.35 18.81
N SER A 328 17.19 2.41 18.58
CA SER A 328 17.42 2.98 17.25
C SER A 328 18.23 2.06 16.32
N SER A 329 18.98 1.10 16.86
CA SER A 329 19.74 0.12 16.06
C SER A 329 18.83 -0.95 15.44
N PHE A 330 17.67 -1.22 16.04
CA PHE A 330 16.66 -2.10 15.45
C PHE A 330 15.79 -1.27 14.53
N ARG A 331 15.97 -1.36 13.21
CA ARG A 331 15.24 -0.45 12.31
C ARG A 331 13.74 -0.69 12.30
N ARG A 332 13.30 -1.95 12.34
CA ARG A 332 11.89 -2.37 12.29
C ARG A 332 11.33 -2.58 13.70
N LYS A 333 10.16 -2.00 13.96
CA LYS A 333 9.38 -2.22 15.16
C LYS A 333 7.97 -2.63 14.76
N ILE A 334 7.59 -3.83 15.19
CA ILE A 334 6.40 -4.53 14.75
C ILE A 334 5.48 -4.65 15.95
N PHE A 335 4.21 -4.27 15.81
CA PHE A 335 3.27 -4.15 16.90
C PHE A 335 2.01 -4.95 16.59
N PHE A 336 1.67 -5.91 17.44
CA PHE A 336 0.46 -6.73 17.31
C PHE A 336 -0.56 -6.31 18.35
N PHE A 337 -1.75 -5.88 17.91
CA PHE A 337 -2.90 -5.64 18.79
C PHE A 337 -4.21 -5.78 18.03
N PRO A 338 -5.24 -6.43 18.62
CA PRO A 338 -6.44 -6.77 17.90
C PRO A 338 -7.45 -5.62 17.81
N PHE A 339 -7.10 -4.47 17.23
CA PHE A 339 -7.96 -3.28 17.14
C PHE A 339 -9.41 -3.55 16.67
N ASN A 340 -9.63 -4.58 15.85
CA ASN A 340 -10.96 -4.97 15.38
C ASN A 340 -11.86 -5.64 16.45
N TRP A 341 -11.37 -5.86 17.67
CA TRP A 341 -12.09 -6.60 18.72
C TRP A 341 -13.38 -5.88 19.18
N PHE A 342 -13.45 -4.55 19.09
CA PHE A 342 -14.61 -3.76 19.53
C PHE A 342 -15.28 -2.97 18.39
N ASN A 343 -14.52 -2.35 17.48
CA ASN A 343 -15.06 -1.51 16.40
C ASN A 343 -14.37 -1.86 15.08
N LYS A 344 -15.05 -2.70 14.31
CA LYS A 344 -14.59 -3.12 12.99
C LYS A 344 -14.52 -1.97 11.98
N GLU A 345 -15.23 -0.87 12.21
CA GLU A 345 -15.24 0.30 11.31
C GLU A 345 -14.00 1.19 11.50
N ALA A 346 -13.50 1.32 12.72
CA ALA A 346 -12.29 2.09 13.01
C ALA A 346 -11.00 1.33 12.64
N ALA A 347 -11.06 -0.01 12.65
CA ALA A 347 -9.94 -0.91 12.47
C ALA A 347 -10.15 -1.84 11.26
N THR A 348 -10.46 -1.29 10.08
CA THR A 348 -10.73 -2.08 8.87
C THR A 348 -9.48 -2.72 8.27
N PHE A 349 -8.29 -2.37 8.77
CA PHE A 349 -7.03 -2.83 8.22
C PHE A 349 -6.57 -4.15 8.81
N GLY A 350 -5.91 -5.01 8.02
CA GLY A 350 -5.22 -6.20 8.58
C GLY A 350 -3.81 -5.88 9.09
N GLY A 351 -3.27 -4.76 8.66
CA GLY A 351 -1.93 -4.25 8.94
C GLY A 351 -1.71 -2.87 8.32
N LEU A 352 -0.66 -2.21 8.78
CA LEU A 352 -0.30 -0.84 8.44
C LEU A 352 1.21 -0.72 8.58
N ALA A 353 1.90 -0.19 7.58
CA ALA A 353 3.35 -0.11 7.60
C ALA A 353 3.89 1.23 7.09
N VAL A 354 5.03 1.64 7.65
CA VAL A 354 5.87 2.70 7.08
C VAL A 354 6.39 2.22 5.72
N MET A 355 6.20 3.04 4.68
CA MET A 355 6.77 2.78 3.37
C MET A 355 8.22 3.27 3.30
N GLY A 356 9.16 2.34 3.32
CA GLY A 356 10.58 2.61 3.14
C GLY A 356 11.29 3.09 4.40
N CYS A 357 12.25 2.31 4.89
CA CYS A 357 13.12 2.67 6.01
C CYS A 357 14.29 3.54 5.58
N SER A 358 14.20 4.84 5.83
CA SER A 358 15.34 5.73 5.69
C SER A 358 16.40 5.47 6.78
N ALA A 359 17.66 5.77 6.46
CA ALA A 359 18.75 5.63 7.42
C ALA A 359 18.49 6.48 8.68
N GLY A 360 18.51 5.83 9.84
CA GLY A 360 18.29 6.48 11.14
C GLY A 360 16.84 6.85 11.44
N ALA A 361 15.86 6.47 10.61
CA ALA A 361 14.44 6.55 10.94
C ALA A 361 13.93 5.24 11.55
N GLU A 362 12.83 5.34 12.27
CA GLU A 362 12.15 4.20 12.87
C GLU A 362 11.09 3.70 11.88
N CYS A 363 11.09 2.40 11.58
CA CYS A 363 10.04 1.79 10.77
C CYS A 363 9.05 1.07 11.65
N TYR A 364 7.80 1.53 11.59
CA TYR A 364 6.70 0.96 12.32
C TYR A 364 5.85 0.11 11.39
N THR A 365 5.47 -1.05 11.90
CA THR A 365 4.48 -1.94 11.29
C THR A 365 3.51 -2.35 12.37
N TRP A 366 2.21 -2.16 12.14
CA TRP A 366 1.16 -2.63 13.02
C TRP A 366 0.41 -3.76 12.32
N ILE A 367 0.09 -4.81 13.07
CA ILE A 367 -0.67 -5.96 12.60
C ILE A 367 -1.92 -6.05 13.46
N ASN A 368 -3.08 -6.10 12.80
CA ASN A 368 -4.39 -6.16 13.43
C ASN A 368 -4.98 -7.57 13.27
N ASN A 369 -4.53 -8.47 14.14
CA ASN A 369 -5.07 -9.82 14.24
C ASN A 369 -6.41 -9.81 14.99
N GLY A 370 -7.29 -10.77 14.74
CA GLY A 370 -8.45 -11.00 15.59
C GLY A 370 -8.05 -11.44 17.01
N ILE A 371 -8.90 -11.15 17.99
CA ILE A 371 -8.66 -11.55 19.39
C ILE A 371 -8.58 -13.08 19.57
N GLN A 372 -9.29 -13.83 18.72
CA GLN A 372 -9.31 -15.29 18.74
C GLN A 372 -8.27 -15.92 17.80
N ASP A 373 -7.53 -15.12 17.04
CA ASP A 373 -6.58 -15.63 16.06
C ASP A 373 -5.40 -16.26 16.81
N GLN A 374 -5.18 -17.55 16.56
CA GLN A 374 -4.06 -18.31 17.14
C GLN A 374 -2.80 -18.27 16.29
N GLY A 375 -2.89 -17.68 15.09
CA GLY A 375 -1.80 -17.64 14.13
C GLY A 375 -1.63 -16.26 13.50
N VAL A 376 -0.50 -16.09 12.83
CA VAL A 376 -0.20 -14.90 12.04
C VAL A 376 -0.44 -15.24 10.57
N TYR A 377 -1.20 -14.41 9.86
CA TYR A 377 -1.31 -14.56 8.41
C TYR A 377 0.00 -14.06 7.76
N THR A 378 0.97 -14.96 7.61
CA THR A 378 2.34 -14.64 7.15
C THR A 378 2.40 -13.87 5.83
N PRO A 379 1.55 -14.13 4.82
CA PRO A 379 1.57 -13.34 3.58
C PRO A 379 1.32 -11.84 3.81
N VAL A 380 0.35 -11.48 4.66
CA VAL A 380 0.09 -10.06 5.03
C VAL A 380 1.26 -9.50 5.82
N LEU A 381 1.80 -10.26 6.77
CA LEU A 381 2.96 -9.76 7.52
C LEU A 381 4.15 -9.52 6.59
N PHE A 382 4.42 -10.43 5.65
CA PHE A 382 5.49 -10.27 4.68
C PHE A 382 5.24 -9.08 3.74
N GLN A 383 3.98 -8.83 3.35
CA GLN A 383 3.54 -7.62 2.65
C GLN A 383 3.88 -6.35 3.43
N GLU A 384 3.48 -6.28 4.70
CA GLU A 384 3.73 -5.10 5.55
C GLU A 384 5.22 -4.84 5.76
N LEU A 385 6.01 -5.90 5.92
CA LEU A 385 7.46 -5.76 5.99
C LEU A 385 8.09 -5.47 4.62
N GLY A 386 7.42 -5.83 3.52
CA GLY A 386 7.74 -5.39 2.16
C GLY A 386 7.58 -3.88 1.99
N HIS A 387 6.54 -3.29 2.58
CA HIS A 387 6.40 -1.83 2.61
C HIS A 387 7.57 -1.16 3.33
N ASN A 388 8.07 -1.72 4.44
CA ASN A 388 9.26 -1.20 5.13
C ASN A 388 10.51 -1.12 4.22
N ILE A 389 10.65 -1.98 3.22
CA ILE A 389 11.77 -1.89 2.26
C ILE A 389 11.44 -1.03 1.04
N GLY A 390 10.22 -0.50 0.96
CA GLY A 390 9.76 0.40 -0.09
C GLY A 390 9.03 -0.27 -1.24
N LEU A 391 8.51 -1.49 -1.05
CA LEU A 391 7.62 -2.11 -2.03
C LEU A 391 6.24 -1.45 -1.97
N SER A 392 5.61 -1.31 -3.14
CA SER A 392 4.21 -0.85 -3.26
C SER A 392 3.27 -2.05 -3.33
N HIS A 393 1.95 -1.86 -3.34
CA HIS A 393 1.03 -2.95 -3.67
C HIS A 393 1.28 -3.52 -5.08
N SER A 394 0.72 -4.68 -5.40
CA SER A 394 0.77 -5.27 -6.74
C SER A 394 -0.63 -5.42 -7.31
N SER A 395 -0.86 -4.74 -8.43
CA SER A 395 -2.18 -4.49 -9.00
C SER A 395 -2.43 -5.31 -10.25
N ARG A 396 -3.70 -5.35 -10.68
CA ARG A 396 -4.09 -5.84 -12.00
C ARG A 396 -5.21 -4.99 -12.58
N TRP A 397 -5.34 -5.04 -13.90
CA TRP A 397 -6.59 -4.67 -14.57
C TRP A 397 -7.54 -5.86 -14.53
N ASP A 398 -8.63 -5.74 -13.78
CA ASP A 398 -9.70 -6.72 -13.75
C ASP A 398 -10.70 -6.39 -14.86
N CYS A 399 -10.47 -6.99 -16.03
CA CYS A 399 -11.31 -6.82 -17.20
C CYS A 399 -12.32 -7.96 -17.25
N GLN A 400 -13.61 -7.62 -17.14
CA GLN A 400 -14.66 -8.61 -17.36
C GLN A 400 -14.50 -9.22 -18.76
N ALA A 401 -14.42 -10.53 -18.78
CA ALA A 401 -14.39 -11.33 -19.99
C ALA A 401 -15.63 -11.04 -20.85
N SER A 402 -15.47 -10.40 -22.01
CA SER A 402 -16.50 -10.53 -23.04
C SER A 402 -16.42 -11.94 -23.60
N ILE A 403 -17.56 -12.64 -23.60
CA ILE A 403 -17.71 -14.02 -24.07
C ILE A 403 -17.20 -14.19 -25.52
N ASP A 404 -17.18 -13.09 -26.30
CA ASP A 404 -16.83 -13.12 -27.72
C ASP A 404 -15.42 -12.57 -28.05
N GLY A 405 -14.57 -12.30 -27.06
CA GLY A 405 -13.17 -11.91 -27.32
C GLY A 405 -12.96 -10.57 -28.05
N ILE A 406 -14.04 -9.81 -28.27
CA ILE A 406 -14.03 -8.47 -28.85
C ILE A 406 -14.09 -7.45 -27.71
N ARG A 407 -13.14 -6.51 -27.73
CA ARG A 407 -12.93 -5.41 -26.79
C ARG A 407 -14.26 -4.78 -26.34
N ASN A 408 -14.67 -5.03 -25.11
CA ASN A 408 -15.68 -4.20 -24.43
C ASN A 408 -15.34 -4.02 -22.93
N VAL A 409 -14.25 -3.29 -22.64
CA VAL A 409 -14.12 -1.90 -22.09
C VAL A 409 -14.38 -1.66 -20.60
N ASN A 410 -14.93 -2.59 -19.82
CA ASN A 410 -15.07 -2.38 -18.37
C ASN A 410 -13.95 -3.07 -17.60
N CYS A 411 -12.73 -2.55 -17.75
CA CYS A 411 -11.62 -2.90 -16.87
C CYS A 411 -11.70 -2.05 -15.62
N THR A 412 -11.76 -2.69 -14.45
CA THR A 412 -11.59 -2.02 -13.16
C THR A 412 -10.17 -2.20 -12.68
N TRP A 413 -9.60 -1.14 -12.15
CA TRP A 413 -8.32 -1.22 -11.47
C TRP A 413 -8.50 -1.94 -10.14
N ASN A 414 -7.85 -3.09 -9.97
CA ASN A 414 -7.79 -3.78 -8.70
C ASN A 414 -6.37 -3.62 -8.12
N GLU A 415 -6.27 -2.82 -7.07
CA GLU A 415 -5.02 -2.45 -6.43
C GLU A 415 -4.27 -3.66 -5.84
N TYR A 416 -4.99 -4.64 -5.31
CA TYR A 416 -4.45 -5.90 -4.80
C TYR A 416 -4.69 -7.04 -5.78
N GLY A 417 -4.74 -6.69 -7.06
CA GLY A 417 -5.23 -7.56 -8.11
C GLY A 417 -4.29 -8.70 -8.47
N ASP A 418 -3.00 -8.60 -8.15
CA ASP A 418 -2.02 -9.62 -8.48
C ASP A 418 -2.11 -10.80 -7.50
N PRO A 419 -2.58 -11.99 -7.93
CA PRO A 419 -2.69 -13.16 -7.06
C PRO A 419 -1.34 -13.86 -6.81
N MET A 420 -0.27 -13.39 -7.44
CA MET A 420 1.06 -14.02 -7.49
C MET A 420 2.07 -13.34 -6.59
N ASP A 421 1.67 -12.27 -5.93
CA ASP A 421 2.55 -11.41 -5.17
C ASP A 421 1.93 -11.17 -3.79
N PRO A 422 2.66 -11.39 -2.68
CA PRO A 422 2.24 -10.96 -1.36
C PRO A 422 1.84 -9.50 -1.27
N MET A 423 2.38 -8.63 -2.12
CA MET A 423 1.97 -7.22 -2.23
C MET A 423 0.60 -7.02 -2.91
N GLY A 424 0.01 -8.07 -3.49
CA GLY A 424 -1.35 -8.11 -4.03
C GLY A 424 -2.31 -8.87 -3.11
N THR A 425 -3.15 -9.75 -3.66
CA THR A 425 -4.03 -10.63 -2.88
C THR A 425 -3.64 -12.07 -3.14
N VAL A 426 -2.81 -12.66 -2.29
CA VAL A 426 -2.40 -14.07 -2.46
C VAL A 426 -3.46 -15.02 -1.88
N PRO A 427 -4.05 -15.90 -2.70
CA PRO A 427 -4.81 -17.04 -2.19
C PRO A 427 -3.82 -18.14 -1.76
N THR A 428 -3.38 -18.13 -0.51
CA THR A 428 -2.54 -19.21 0.04
C THR A 428 -3.41 -20.40 0.43
N LYS A 429 -3.07 -21.61 -0.03
CA LYS A 429 -3.83 -22.83 0.26
C LYS A 429 -3.64 -23.27 1.72
N ASP A 430 -2.41 -23.32 2.19
CA ASP A 430 -2.08 -23.56 3.60
C ASP A 430 -1.09 -22.53 4.14
N ILE A 431 -1.56 -21.65 5.02
CA ILE A 431 -0.76 -20.57 5.58
C ILE A 431 0.43 -21.05 6.44
N GLN A 432 0.43 -22.31 6.89
CA GLN A 432 1.50 -22.90 7.70
C GLN A 432 2.58 -23.57 6.86
N GLU A 433 2.25 -23.99 5.63
CA GLU A 433 3.14 -24.78 4.77
C GLU A 433 3.63 -24.02 3.53
N ASP A 434 2.82 -23.09 3.04
CA ASP A 434 2.98 -22.51 1.71
C ASP A 434 3.59 -21.10 1.72
N LEU A 435 4.48 -20.86 0.76
CA LEU A 435 5.04 -19.55 0.48
C LEU A 435 4.62 -19.07 -0.90
N THR A 436 4.27 -17.79 -1.00
CA THR A 436 4.21 -17.08 -2.27
C THR A 436 5.23 -15.96 -2.24
N CYS A 437 6.11 -15.91 -3.22
CA CYS A 437 7.15 -14.90 -3.27
C CYS A 437 6.76 -13.73 -4.18
N THR A 438 7.41 -12.59 -3.97
CA THR A 438 7.18 -11.37 -4.76
C THR A 438 7.36 -11.61 -6.26
N ASN A 439 6.59 -10.89 -7.07
CA ASN A 439 6.71 -10.89 -8.52
C ASN A 439 8.04 -10.27 -8.97
N ALA A 440 8.33 -10.38 -10.27
CA ALA A 440 9.57 -9.89 -10.84
C ALA A 440 9.85 -8.40 -10.57
N PRO A 441 8.93 -7.45 -10.82
CA PRO A 441 9.20 -6.05 -10.54
C PRO A 441 9.43 -5.75 -9.06
N GLN A 442 8.69 -6.38 -8.13
CA GLN A 442 8.92 -6.20 -6.70
C GLN A 442 10.25 -6.82 -6.23
N ALA A 443 10.59 -8.02 -6.69
CA ALA A 443 11.87 -8.66 -6.39
C ALA A 443 13.06 -7.88 -6.97
N TYR A 444 12.90 -7.30 -8.17
CA TYR A 444 13.87 -6.39 -8.76
C TYR A 444 13.99 -5.09 -7.95
N LYS A 445 12.87 -4.52 -7.52
CA LYS A 445 12.83 -3.32 -6.67
C LYS A 445 13.52 -3.54 -5.32
N ALA A 446 13.37 -4.71 -4.73
CA ALA A 446 14.05 -5.10 -3.49
C ALA A 446 15.56 -5.38 -3.68
N GLY A 447 16.02 -5.53 -4.93
CA GLY A 447 17.38 -5.97 -5.25
C GLY A 447 17.61 -7.47 -5.11
N TRP A 448 16.55 -8.26 -4.87
CA TRP A 448 16.63 -9.71 -4.67
C TRP A 448 16.78 -10.48 -5.98
N ALA A 449 16.19 -9.96 -7.06
CA ALA A 449 16.27 -10.56 -8.37
C ALA A 449 16.76 -9.55 -9.41
N ARG A 450 17.32 -10.06 -10.51
CA ARG A 450 17.81 -9.25 -11.63
C ARG A 450 17.49 -9.92 -12.96
N PRO A 451 17.57 -9.17 -14.07
CA PRO A 451 17.42 -9.75 -15.38
C PRO A 451 18.46 -10.84 -15.64
N ILE A 452 18.13 -11.81 -16.49
CA ILE A 452 19.09 -12.77 -17.03
C ILE A 452 20.19 -12.05 -17.83
N ALA A 453 21.26 -12.76 -18.19
CA ALA A 453 22.26 -12.21 -19.10
C ALA A 453 21.59 -11.75 -20.42
N ASN A 454 21.86 -10.51 -20.83
CA ASN A 454 21.20 -9.84 -21.96
C ASN A 454 19.67 -9.64 -21.81
N GLY A 455 19.11 -9.86 -20.62
CA GLY A 455 17.68 -9.71 -20.34
C GLY A 455 17.26 -8.30 -19.95
N GLN A 456 18.21 -7.40 -19.68
CA GLN A 456 17.97 -5.96 -19.59
C GLN A 456 18.00 -5.39 -21.00
N LEU A 457 16.87 -4.85 -21.46
CA LEU A 457 16.69 -4.36 -22.82
C LEU A 457 16.16 -2.94 -22.79
N ASN A 458 16.74 -2.05 -23.57
CA ASN A 458 16.10 -0.83 -24.03
C ASN A 458 15.44 -1.13 -25.38
N LEU A 459 14.12 -0.98 -25.46
CA LEU A 459 13.35 -1.36 -26.64
C LEU A 459 13.86 -0.68 -27.92
N LEU A 460 14.25 0.59 -27.86
CA LEU A 460 14.65 1.35 -29.05
C LEU A 460 16.09 1.08 -29.49
N VAL A 461 16.94 0.63 -28.57
CA VAL A 461 18.38 0.42 -28.80
C VAL A 461 18.72 -1.05 -29.05
N ASP A 462 18.18 -1.96 -28.24
CA ASP A 462 18.60 -3.36 -28.20
C ASP A 462 17.75 -4.28 -29.10
N LEU A 463 16.60 -3.79 -29.58
CA LEU A 463 15.66 -4.53 -30.42
C LEU A 463 15.49 -3.83 -31.77
N LYS A 464 15.90 -4.53 -32.84
CA LYS A 464 15.66 -4.09 -34.21
C LYS A 464 14.18 -4.32 -34.56
N PRO A 465 13.50 -3.35 -35.20
CA PRO A 465 12.16 -3.57 -35.73
C PRO A 465 12.06 -4.83 -36.59
N GLY A 466 10.98 -5.59 -36.43
CA GLY A 466 10.67 -6.79 -37.21
C GLY A 466 11.56 -8.01 -36.97
N ILE A 467 12.58 -7.91 -36.12
CA ILE A 467 13.49 -9.04 -35.84
C ILE A 467 13.22 -9.56 -34.43
N PRO A 468 12.55 -10.72 -34.28
CA PRO A 468 12.30 -11.29 -32.97
C PRO A 468 13.59 -11.80 -32.33
N ARG A 469 13.71 -11.62 -31.01
CA ARG A 469 14.78 -12.20 -30.20
C ARG A 469 14.21 -13.14 -29.15
N ASP A 470 14.79 -14.33 -29.07
CA ASP A 470 14.37 -15.35 -28.13
C ASP A 470 15.22 -15.32 -26.86
N PHE A 471 14.57 -15.54 -25.73
CA PHE A 471 15.18 -15.58 -24.41
C PHE A 471 14.67 -16.80 -23.65
N THR A 472 15.59 -17.50 -22.99
CA THR A 472 15.26 -18.62 -22.09
C THR A 472 15.23 -18.10 -20.66
N LEU A 473 14.06 -18.18 -20.03
CA LEU A 473 13.84 -17.76 -18.65
C LEU A 473 13.76 -18.99 -17.74
N PRO A 474 14.62 -19.09 -16.70
CA PRO A 474 14.40 -20.06 -15.64
C PRO A 474 13.19 -19.62 -14.79
N PRO A 475 12.50 -20.56 -14.13
CA PRO A 475 11.54 -20.24 -13.09
C PRO A 475 12.18 -19.33 -12.04
N MET A 476 11.42 -18.36 -11.54
CA MET A 476 11.89 -17.49 -10.46
C MET A 476 12.38 -18.29 -9.26
N ALA A 477 11.81 -19.46 -8.98
CA ALA A 477 12.25 -20.34 -7.90
C ALA A 477 13.71 -20.85 -7.99
N LEU A 478 14.30 -20.89 -9.18
CA LEU A 478 15.59 -21.58 -9.41
C LEU A 478 16.80 -20.66 -9.43
N SER A 479 16.61 -19.36 -9.68
CA SER A 479 17.73 -18.43 -9.91
C SER A 479 17.32 -17.01 -9.56
N PRO A 480 18.19 -16.18 -8.94
CA PRO A 480 17.96 -14.74 -8.80
C PRO A 480 18.03 -13.99 -10.15
N ASN A 481 18.59 -14.63 -11.18
CA ASN A 481 18.60 -14.13 -12.56
C ASN A 481 17.49 -14.84 -13.33
N ASN A 482 16.29 -14.27 -13.39
CA ASN A 482 15.10 -15.02 -13.82
C ASN A 482 14.07 -14.24 -14.66
N MET A 483 14.41 -13.02 -15.05
CA MET A 483 13.46 -12.15 -15.76
C MET A 483 14.08 -11.45 -16.96
N LEU A 484 13.22 -10.92 -17.83
CA LEU A 484 13.54 -9.82 -18.72
C LEU A 484 13.05 -8.51 -18.10
N ARG A 485 13.77 -7.42 -18.35
CA ARG A 485 13.32 -6.05 -18.08
C ARG A 485 13.47 -5.24 -19.37
N ILE A 486 12.36 -4.88 -19.98
CA ILE A 486 12.28 -4.16 -21.25
C ILE A 486 11.84 -2.72 -20.98
N VAL A 487 12.76 -1.77 -21.10
CA VAL A 487 12.49 -0.33 -20.96
C VAL A 487 11.77 0.18 -22.20
N THR A 488 10.61 0.81 -22.00
CA THR A 488 9.66 1.18 -23.07
C THR A 488 9.47 2.68 -23.25
N ASP A 489 9.95 3.50 -22.32
CA ASP A 489 9.84 4.97 -22.38
C ASP A 489 10.99 5.67 -23.10
N GLY A 490 11.92 4.90 -23.68
CA GLY A 490 13.09 5.43 -24.39
C GLY A 490 14.22 5.94 -23.48
N THR A 491 14.09 5.84 -22.17
CA THR A 491 15.18 6.21 -21.24
C THR A 491 16.39 5.29 -21.41
N THR A 492 17.57 5.87 -21.57
CA THR A 492 18.83 5.11 -21.72
C THR A 492 19.56 4.88 -20.39
N ASN A 493 19.15 5.59 -19.33
CA ASN A 493 19.73 5.44 -18.00
C ASN A 493 19.03 4.32 -17.23
N ASN A 494 19.69 3.16 -17.14
CA ASN A 494 19.19 1.99 -16.41
C ASN A 494 18.97 2.24 -14.90
N ASN A 495 19.60 3.28 -14.34
CA ASN A 495 19.48 3.63 -12.92
C ASN A 495 18.39 4.68 -12.64
N ALA A 496 17.74 5.21 -13.68
CA ALA A 496 16.61 6.11 -13.54
C ALA A 496 15.29 5.34 -13.46
N THR A 497 14.32 5.90 -12.74
CA THR A 497 12.92 5.44 -12.81
C THR A 497 12.48 5.44 -14.27
N SER A 498 12.01 4.30 -14.73
CA SER A 498 11.65 4.10 -16.14
C SER A 498 10.50 3.13 -16.27
N ARG A 499 9.62 3.38 -17.24
CA ARG A 499 8.50 2.50 -17.58
C ARG A 499 9.05 1.26 -18.25
N ALA A 500 8.97 0.13 -17.55
CA ALA A 500 9.49 -1.14 -18.04
C ALA A 500 8.44 -2.24 -17.98
N LEU A 501 8.54 -3.17 -18.93
CA LEU A 501 7.88 -4.47 -18.86
C LEU A 501 8.84 -5.48 -18.23
N PHE A 502 8.32 -6.25 -17.29
CA PHE A 502 9.01 -7.35 -16.63
C PHE A 502 8.40 -8.65 -17.12
N VAL A 503 9.22 -9.54 -17.67
CA VAL A 503 8.78 -10.87 -18.12
C VAL A 503 9.45 -11.92 -17.25
N SER A 504 8.68 -12.72 -16.52
CA SER A 504 9.23 -13.77 -15.67
C SER A 504 8.42 -15.06 -15.76
N PHE A 505 9.08 -16.18 -15.50
CA PHE A 505 8.44 -17.50 -15.50
C PHE A 505 8.21 -17.97 -14.06
N ARG A 506 6.98 -18.38 -13.73
CA ARG A 506 6.60 -18.79 -12.37
C ARG A 506 6.13 -20.25 -12.37
N VAL A 507 6.66 -21.06 -11.46
CA VAL A 507 6.34 -22.48 -11.30
C VAL A 507 6.17 -22.77 -9.81
N ASN A 508 5.09 -23.47 -9.48
CA ASN A 508 4.79 -23.92 -8.12
C ASN A 508 5.81 -24.98 -7.75
N GLN A 509 6.51 -24.78 -6.64
CA GLN A 509 7.45 -25.76 -6.13
C GLN A 509 6.73 -26.70 -5.15
N ALA A 510 6.77 -28.01 -5.46
CA ALA A 510 6.05 -29.02 -4.68
C ALA A 510 6.51 -29.16 -3.21
N ALA A 511 7.72 -28.71 -2.88
CA ALA A 511 8.23 -28.77 -1.52
C ALA A 511 7.63 -27.64 -0.66
N SER A 512 7.00 -27.99 0.46
CA SER A 512 6.57 -27.01 1.48
C SER A 512 7.75 -26.11 1.89
N GLY A 513 7.50 -24.82 2.10
CA GLY A 513 8.56 -23.87 2.43
C GLY A 513 9.39 -23.39 1.23
N ALA A 514 9.20 -23.96 0.03
CA ALA A 514 9.93 -23.55 -1.16
C ALA A 514 9.32 -22.30 -1.80
N TYR A 515 10.12 -21.62 -2.63
CA TYR A 515 9.68 -20.47 -3.41
C TYR A 515 8.40 -20.82 -4.19
N ASP A 516 7.33 -20.05 -4.03
CA ASP A 516 6.04 -20.28 -4.69
C ASP A 516 5.37 -21.64 -4.46
N SER A 517 5.66 -22.32 -3.34
CA SER A 517 4.90 -23.52 -2.93
C SER A 517 3.40 -23.26 -2.79
N GLY A 518 3.01 -22.04 -2.39
CA GLY A 518 1.62 -21.61 -2.27
C GLY A 518 0.93 -21.17 -3.55
N LEU A 519 1.61 -21.24 -4.69
CA LEU A 519 1.09 -20.73 -5.94
C LEU A 519 -0.02 -21.63 -6.50
N GLY A 520 -1.26 -21.14 -6.55
CA GLY A 520 -2.39 -21.95 -7.03
C GLY A 520 -2.16 -22.59 -8.41
N SER A 521 -2.80 -23.74 -8.66
CA SER A 521 -2.68 -24.49 -9.91
C SER A 521 -3.03 -23.67 -11.15
N ASP A 522 -3.97 -22.74 -11.00
CA ASP A 522 -4.42 -21.85 -12.08
C ASP A 522 -3.40 -20.79 -12.44
N TRP A 523 -2.35 -20.64 -11.64
CA TRP A 523 -1.39 -19.56 -11.79
C TRP A 523 0.05 -20.02 -12.03
N THR A 524 0.26 -21.33 -12.12
CA THR A 524 1.58 -21.95 -12.26
C THR A 524 1.93 -22.29 -13.72
N HIS A 525 3.22 -22.31 -14.05
CA HIS A 525 3.75 -22.54 -15.41
C HIS A 525 3.42 -21.44 -16.43
N PHE A 526 3.12 -20.21 -16.01
CA PHE A 526 2.91 -19.09 -16.94
C PHE A 526 4.15 -18.20 -17.00
N ALA A 527 4.38 -17.61 -18.18
CA ALA A 527 5.26 -16.45 -18.28
C ALA A 527 4.41 -15.20 -18.06
N TRP A 528 4.69 -14.47 -16.98
CA TRP A 528 3.96 -13.29 -16.57
C TRP A 528 4.59 -12.05 -17.15
N VAL A 529 3.75 -11.13 -17.62
CA VAL A 529 4.17 -9.79 -18.04
C VAL A 529 3.61 -8.80 -17.04
N HIS A 530 4.49 -8.08 -16.36
CA HIS A 530 4.14 -6.96 -15.49
C HIS A 530 4.63 -5.65 -16.09
N GLU A 531 3.89 -4.57 -15.91
CA GLU A 531 4.38 -3.21 -16.16
C GLU A 531 4.71 -2.56 -14.81
N PHE A 532 5.85 -1.89 -14.72
CA PHE A 532 6.21 -1.11 -13.55
C PHE A 532 7.06 0.10 -13.93
N ASN A 533 6.73 1.26 -13.38
CA ASN A 533 7.41 2.54 -13.68
C ASN A 533 8.35 2.95 -12.54
N ASP A 534 9.33 2.09 -12.29
CA ASP A 534 10.35 2.32 -11.27
C ASP A 534 11.62 1.53 -11.61
N THR A 535 12.64 1.68 -10.78
CA THR A 535 13.92 1.02 -10.89
C THR A 535 14.31 0.35 -9.59
N GLY A 536 15.27 -0.58 -9.66
CA GLY A 536 15.92 -1.20 -8.50
C GLY A 536 16.80 -0.19 -7.78
N SER A 537 16.17 0.74 -7.06
CA SER A 537 16.83 1.73 -6.21
C SER A 537 16.26 1.64 -4.79
N GLY A 538 17.03 2.15 -3.82
CA GLY A 538 16.56 2.27 -2.43
C GLY A 538 15.42 3.27 -2.22
N ILE A 539 15.02 4.05 -3.24
CA ILE A 539 13.90 4.99 -3.16
C ILE A 539 12.60 4.18 -3.06
N PRO A 540 11.62 4.52 -2.20
CA PRO A 540 10.38 3.75 -2.14
C PRO A 540 9.62 3.82 -3.46
N ALA A 541 8.88 2.76 -3.77
CA ALA A 541 8.04 2.72 -4.95
C ALA A 541 6.98 3.81 -4.92
N ASN A 542 6.62 4.32 -6.09
CA ASN A 542 5.49 5.22 -6.21
C ASN A 542 4.19 4.44 -6.03
N LEU A 543 3.49 4.69 -4.93
CA LEU A 543 2.24 4.00 -4.58
C LEU A 543 1.10 4.22 -5.58
N ARG A 544 1.16 5.30 -6.38
CA ARG A 544 0.18 5.56 -7.45
C ARG A 544 0.50 4.85 -8.75
N SER A 545 1.69 4.27 -8.86
CA SER A 545 2.15 3.52 -10.03
C SER A 545 2.73 2.18 -9.60
N PRO A 546 1.96 1.34 -8.88
CA PRO A 546 2.44 0.02 -8.46
C PRO A 546 2.71 -0.88 -9.68
N PRO A 547 3.42 -2.00 -9.50
CA PRO A 547 3.48 -3.04 -10.52
C PRO A 547 2.09 -3.52 -10.91
N VAL A 548 1.89 -3.74 -12.21
CA VAL A 548 0.60 -4.13 -12.77
C VAL A 548 0.76 -5.39 -13.60
N VAL A 549 -0.06 -6.41 -13.33
CA VAL A 549 -0.17 -7.57 -14.23
C VAL A 549 -0.78 -7.12 -15.56
N MET A 550 -0.04 -7.30 -16.64
CA MET A 550 -0.47 -6.95 -18.00
C MET A 550 -0.97 -8.19 -18.77
N ALA A 551 -0.33 -9.34 -18.57
CA ALA A 551 -0.72 -10.59 -19.20
C ALA A 551 -0.14 -11.83 -18.48
N ALA A 552 -0.85 -12.94 -18.59
CA ALA A 552 -0.30 -14.29 -18.40
C ALA A 552 -0.10 -14.93 -19.77
N LEU A 553 1.11 -15.40 -20.09
CA LEU A 553 1.42 -16.02 -21.37
C LEU A 553 1.33 -17.55 -21.30
N VAL A 554 0.66 -18.16 -22.28
CA VAL A 554 0.52 -19.61 -22.49
C VAL A 554 1.04 -20.04 -23.86
N ALA A 555 1.53 -21.28 -23.96
CA ALA A 555 2.03 -21.81 -25.24
C ALA A 555 0.90 -22.22 -26.20
N ASN A 556 -0.27 -22.60 -25.67
CA ASN A 556 -1.42 -23.09 -26.44
C ASN A 556 -2.59 -22.10 -26.38
N ALA A 557 -3.71 -22.42 -27.04
CA ALA A 557 -4.92 -21.60 -27.12
C ALA A 557 -5.31 -20.92 -25.79
N ARG A 558 -5.98 -19.76 -25.89
CA ARG A 558 -6.38 -18.92 -24.74
C ARG A 558 -7.00 -19.77 -23.63
N GLN A 559 -6.46 -19.64 -22.42
CA GLN A 559 -7.00 -20.28 -21.22
C GLN A 559 -7.70 -19.21 -20.37
N GLN A 560 -8.95 -19.46 -20.00
CA GLN A 560 -9.65 -18.61 -19.04
C GLN A 560 -9.05 -18.84 -17.66
N LEU A 561 -8.64 -17.76 -16.99
CA LEU A 561 -8.21 -17.78 -15.60
C LEU A 561 -9.39 -17.31 -14.74
N ALA A 562 -9.42 -17.71 -13.47
CA ALA A 562 -10.52 -17.41 -12.55
C ALA A 562 -10.90 -15.91 -12.49
N ASN A 563 -9.99 -15.00 -12.86
CA ASN A 563 -10.23 -13.56 -12.96
C ASN A 563 -9.42 -12.88 -14.08
N GLY A 564 -9.34 -13.49 -15.26
CA GLY A 564 -8.63 -12.92 -16.41
C GLY A 564 -8.44 -13.90 -17.56
N PHE A 565 -7.55 -13.57 -18.49
CA PHE A 565 -7.21 -14.43 -19.63
C PHE A 565 -5.72 -14.65 -19.73
N ALA A 566 -5.34 -15.90 -19.95
CA ALA A 566 -4.04 -16.22 -20.48
C ALA A 566 -4.06 -16.11 -22.01
N VAL A 567 -3.06 -15.44 -22.56
CA VAL A 567 -2.92 -15.17 -23.99
C VAL A 567 -1.67 -15.83 -24.52
N THR A 568 -1.65 -16.21 -25.79
CA THR A 568 -0.41 -16.71 -26.42
C THR A 568 0.61 -15.60 -26.66
N ARG A 569 0.12 -14.37 -26.77
CA ARG A 569 0.88 -13.18 -27.13
C ARG A 569 0.36 -11.95 -26.38
N PHE A 570 1.29 -11.15 -25.88
CA PHE A 570 1.04 -9.81 -25.37
C PHE A 570 1.61 -8.78 -26.35
N THR A 571 0.86 -7.71 -26.61
CA THR A 571 1.28 -6.62 -27.50
C THR A 571 1.01 -5.30 -26.80
N GLN A 572 2.05 -4.47 -26.65
CA GLN A 572 1.94 -3.11 -26.17
C GLN A 572 2.31 -2.14 -27.29
N VAL A 573 1.39 -1.23 -27.63
CA VAL A 573 1.65 -0.13 -28.55
C VAL A 573 2.24 1.05 -27.79
N LEU A 574 3.27 1.65 -28.36
CA LEU A 574 4.00 2.79 -27.83
C LEU A 574 4.00 3.89 -28.90
N SER A 575 3.36 5.03 -28.60
CA SER A 575 3.12 6.12 -29.56
C SER A 575 2.61 5.62 -30.94
N ASN A 576 2.49 6.50 -31.94
CA ASN A 576 1.65 6.20 -33.12
C ASN A 576 2.25 5.18 -34.10
N THR A 577 3.50 4.72 -33.93
CA THR A 577 4.18 3.84 -34.91
C THR A 577 5.27 2.94 -34.29
N SER A 578 5.14 2.50 -33.04
CA SER A 578 6.00 1.42 -32.53
C SER A 578 5.37 0.65 -31.39
N GLY A 579 5.98 -0.46 -31.01
CA GLY A 579 5.55 -1.22 -29.85
C GLY A 579 6.38 -2.47 -29.66
N VAL A 580 5.98 -3.26 -28.69
CA VAL A 580 6.63 -4.53 -28.34
C VAL A 580 5.59 -5.65 -28.31
N SER A 581 5.94 -6.78 -28.93
CA SER A 581 5.20 -8.02 -28.87
C SER A 581 6.02 -9.08 -28.13
N ILE A 582 5.38 -9.79 -27.20
CA ILE A 582 5.98 -10.81 -26.36
C ILE A 582 5.16 -12.09 -26.52
N THR A 583 5.78 -13.17 -26.98
CA THR A 583 5.12 -14.45 -27.24
C THR A 583 5.82 -15.55 -26.47
N LEU A 584 5.06 -16.43 -25.80
CA LEU A 584 5.62 -17.64 -25.20
C LEU A 584 5.74 -18.71 -26.29
N LYS A 585 6.96 -19.13 -26.63
CA LYS A 585 7.22 -20.15 -27.66
C LYS A 585 7.10 -21.56 -27.10
N SER A 586 7.69 -21.80 -25.94
CA SER A 586 7.67 -23.11 -25.29
C SER A 586 7.88 -22.98 -23.78
N ARG A 587 7.49 -23.99 -23.03
CA ARG A 587 7.73 -24.07 -21.58
C ARG A 587 7.89 -25.51 -21.11
N THR A 588 8.62 -25.67 -20.03
CA THR A 588 8.82 -26.90 -19.26
C THR A 588 8.72 -26.56 -17.77
N ALA A 589 8.87 -27.54 -16.88
CA ALA A 589 8.95 -27.26 -15.44
C ALA A 589 10.19 -26.42 -15.04
N SER A 590 11.26 -26.43 -15.86
CA SER A 590 12.54 -25.82 -15.52
C SER A 590 12.91 -24.59 -16.34
N GLN A 591 12.14 -24.24 -17.38
CA GLN A 591 12.38 -23.05 -18.21
C GLN A 591 11.19 -22.72 -19.11
N ALA A 592 11.12 -21.45 -19.54
CA ALA A 592 10.27 -20.95 -20.61
C ALA A 592 11.10 -20.24 -21.69
N VAL A 593 10.74 -20.41 -22.95
CA VAL A 593 11.33 -19.65 -24.07
C VAL A 593 10.34 -18.59 -24.51
N VAL A 594 10.71 -17.33 -24.35
CA VAL A 594 9.90 -16.17 -24.75
C VAL A 594 10.56 -15.46 -25.92
N SER A 595 9.75 -15.04 -26.89
CA SER A 595 10.18 -14.24 -28.03
C SER A 595 9.73 -12.81 -27.84
N VAL A 596 10.66 -11.86 -27.94
CA VAL A 596 10.40 -10.42 -27.83
C VAL A 596 10.71 -9.78 -29.17
N CYS A 597 9.75 -9.06 -29.72
CA CYS A 597 9.91 -8.33 -30.96
C CYS A 597 9.46 -6.88 -30.81
N ARG A 598 10.29 -5.95 -31.29
CA ARG A 598 9.87 -4.57 -31.54
C ARG A 598 9.19 -4.51 -32.90
N PHE A 599 8.01 -3.91 -32.97
CA PHE A 599 7.36 -3.61 -34.26
C PHE A 599 7.26 -2.10 -34.45
N VAL A 600 7.10 -1.65 -35.70
CA VAL A 600 6.76 -0.26 -36.02
C VAL A 600 5.31 -0.10 -36.49
N ASN A 601 4.75 -1.13 -37.14
CA ASN A 601 3.33 -1.20 -37.44
C ASN A 601 2.69 -2.39 -36.71
N GLN A 602 1.50 -2.19 -36.13
CA GLN A 602 0.79 -3.26 -35.43
C GLN A 602 0.35 -4.40 -36.35
N THR A 603 0.13 -4.08 -37.62
CA THR A 603 -0.39 -4.97 -38.65
C THR A 603 0.21 -4.56 -39.99
N GLU A 604 0.99 -5.45 -40.58
CA GLU A 604 1.13 -5.57 -42.03
C GLU A 604 0.02 -6.52 -42.54
N GLU A 605 -0.20 -6.62 -43.85
CA GLU A 605 -1.23 -7.51 -44.41
C GLU A 605 -0.92 -8.98 -44.09
N GLY A 606 -1.44 -9.48 -42.96
CA GLY A 606 -1.15 -10.82 -42.46
C GLY A 606 -1.20 -10.85 -40.94
N TRP A 607 -1.25 -12.05 -40.33
CA TRP A 607 -1.27 -12.19 -38.86
C TRP A 607 0.10 -11.92 -38.20
N GLU A 608 1.00 -11.25 -38.92
CA GLU A 608 2.35 -10.90 -38.50
C GLU A 608 2.31 -9.69 -37.57
N THR A 609 2.79 -9.89 -36.33
CA THR A 609 2.81 -8.84 -35.30
C THR A 609 4.23 -8.41 -34.95
N CYS A 610 5.19 -8.75 -35.81
CA CYS A 610 6.61 -8.45 -35.69
C CYS A 610 7.06 -7.83 -37.02
N SER A 611 6.49 -6.68 -37.34
CA SER A 611 6.71 -5.95 -38.60
C SER A 611 7.79 -4.88 -38.41
N ASP A 612 8.69 -4.74 -39.38
CA ASP A 612 9.64 -3.61 -39.47
C ASP A 612 9.08 -2.41 -40.24
N GLY A 613 7.81 -2.47 -40.66
CA GLY A 613 7.09 -1.41 -41.37
C GLY A 613 7.37 -1.41 -42.86
N ILE A 614 8.13 -2.39 -43.34
CA ILE A 614 8.46 -2.60 -44.74
C ILE A 614 7.85 -3.95 -45.11
N ASP A 615 7.03 -3.97 -46.15
CA ASP A 615 6.53 -5.20 -46.77
C ASP A 615 7.72 -5.99 -47.38
N ASN A 616 8.38 -6.79 -46.56
CA ASN A 616 9.63 -7.44 -46.88
C ASN A 616 9.58 -8.98 -46.93
N ASP A 617 8.38 -9.55 -46.84
CA ASP A 617 8.08 -10.98 -46.87
C ASP A 617 7.96 -11.57 -48.30
N TRP A 618 8.53 -10.88 -49.31
CA TRP A 618 8.54 -11.28 -50.73
C TRP A 618 9.29 -12.61 -51.04
N TYR A 619 9.70 -13.36 -50.02
CA TYR A 619 10.40 -14.64 -50.14
C TYR A 619 9.53 -15.80 -49.69
N ILE A 620 8.60 -16.29 -50.53
CA ILE A 620 8.21 -17.73 -50.56
C ILE A 620 7.37 -18.19 -51.77
N TYR A 621 7.10 -17.36 -52.79
CA TYR A 621 6.35 -17.85 -53.99
C TYR A 621 7.20 -18.21 -55.23
N PHE A 622 8.53 -18.26 -55.15
CA PHE A 622 9.39 -18.63 -56.29
C PHE A 622 10.16 -19.95 -56.10
N TYR A 623 9.49 -21.03 -55.70
CA TYR A 623 10.01 -22.40 -55.90
C TYR A 623 8.84 -23.39 -56.02
N ASN A 624 8.11 -23.36 -57.14
CA ASN A 624 7.48 -24.53 -57.77
C ASN A 624 6.69 -24.15 -59.05
N THR A 625 7.35 -23.55 -60.02
CA THR A 625 6.94 -23.72 -61.42
C THR A 625 8.00 -24.56 -62.10
N GLU A 626 7.73 -25.86 -62.10
CA GLU A 626 8.37 -26.82 -62.98
C GLU A 626 8.38 -26.31 -64.42
N ILE A 627 9.55 -26.51 -65.01
CA ILE A 627 9.84 -26.54 -66.43
C ILE A 627 8.77 -27.36 -67.16
N HIS A 628 8.02 -26.72 -68.06
CA HIS A 628 7.50 -27.38 -69.25
C HIS A 628 7.63 -26.45 -70.46
N THR A 629 8.71 -26.68 -71.19
CA THR A 629 8.77 -26.83 -72.65
C THR A 629 7.75 -26.08 -73.49
N LEU A 630 8.20 -25.12 -74.31
CA LEU A 630 7.63 -24.91 -75.65
C LEU A 630 8.68 -24.32 -76.59
N VAL A 631 9.19 -25.22 -77.43
CA VAL A 631 9.80 -24.94 -78.73
C VAL A 631 8.69 -24.42 -79.66
N ARG A 632 8.85 -23.21 -80.18
CA ARG A 632 8.64 -22.88 -81.59
C ARG A 632 9.29 -21.55 -81.94
#